data_AF-A0A6G1SFW5-F1
#
_entry.id   AF-A0A6G1SFW5-F1
#
_cell.length_a   1.000
_cell.length_b   1.000
_cell.length_c   1.000
_cell.angle_alpha   90.00
_cell.angle_beta   90.00
_cell.angle_gamma   90.00
#
_symmetry.space_group_name_H-M   'P 1'
#
loop_
_entity.id
_entity.type
_entity.pdbx_description
1 polymer ?
#
loop_
_entity_poly.entity_id
_entity_poly.type
_entity_poly.pdbx_seq_one_letter_code
_entity_poly.pdbx_strand_id
1 'polypeptide(L)'
;MVRGEEKQFEVTIDRLLEYTKNLKVSLEFFIHKIETEGDKVDWPQVLDSFTSICGQINTLMRFTRDNRSQFIENRVVLPLLLTPDRDEELAKLTENRVFMVNHEMVPCYLRTKPDPEIEEFDKSLQAKASTISPDVAVKQINAMTKLVDNIVNTIKANSTRADTEMSRQSMKPSFENADTNSLIMAISTGKGLTISQHRGKQADPSTGTSKAESSRPGMQKQNVKAPELKTNIKAGM
;
A
#
# COMPACT_ATOMS: atom_id res chain seq x y z
N MET A 1 17.03 16.91 -36.37
CA MET A 1 16.80 16.75 -34.92
C MET A 1 15.53 17.48 -34.46
N VAL A 2 15.37 18.78 -34.71
CA VAL A 2 14.21 19.59 -34.25
C VAL A 2 12.82 18.99 -34.55
N ARG A 3 12.61 18.42 -35.75
CA ARG A 3 11.32 17.87 -36.16
C ARG A 3 10.91 16.57 -35.42
N GLY A 4 11.87 15.87 -34.81
CA GLY A 4 11.58 14.68 -34.00
C GLY A 4 11.14 15.04 -32.58
N GLU A 5 11.78 16.05 -31.99
CA GLU A 5 11.47 16.58 -30.66
C GLU A 5 10.09 17.25 -30.62
N GLU A 6 9.72 17.97 -31.68
CA GLU A 6 8.40 18.59 -31.81
C GLU A 6 7.27 17.55 -31.86
N LYS A 7 7.45 16.47 -32.64
CA LYS A 7 6.49 15.36 -32.67
C LYS A 7 6.38 14.64 -31.32
N GLN A 8 7.49 14.47 -30.62
CA GLN A 8 7.47 13.87 -29.28
C GLN A 8 6.74 14.77 -28.27
N PHE A 9 6.90 16.09 -28.40
CA PHE A 9 6.17 17.07 -27.61
C PHE A 9 4.66 16.99 -27.86
N GLU A 10 4.22 16.98 -29.12
CA GLU A 10 2.80 16.81 -29.48
C GLU A 10 2.21 15.55 -28.86
N VAL A 11 2.88 14.40 -29.03
CA VAL A 11 2.43 13.13 -28.42
C VAL A 11 2.37 13.20 -26.89
N THR A 12 3.27 13.95 -26.27
CA THR A 12 3.27 14.15 -24.80
C THR A 12 2.07 14.98 -24.36
N ILE A 13 1.75 16.04 -25.11
CA ILE A 13 0.59 16.90 -24.84
C ILE A 13 -0.72 16.13 -25.06
N ASP A 14 -0.83 15.34 -26.13
CA ASP A 14 -2.02 14.52 -26.39
C ASP A 14 -2.28 13.53 -25.26
N ARG A 15 -1.22 12.91 -24.73
CA ARG A 15 -1.33 12.02 -23.56
C ARG A 15 -1.74 12.75 -22.28
N LEU A 16 -1.19 13.94 -22.04
CA LEU A 16 -1.60 14.76 -20.88
C LEU A 16 -3.07 15.17 -20.98
N LEU A 17 -3.52 15.51 -22.18
CA LEU A 17 -4.91 15.85 -22.46
C LEU A 17 -5.82 14.64 -22.19
N GLU A 18 -5.43 13.46 -22.64
CA GLU A 18 -6.16 12.21 -22.41
C GLU A 18 -6.25 11.88 -20.90
N TYR A 19 -5.15 11.95 -20.16
CA TYR A 19 -5.17 11.72 -18.70
C TYR A 19 -6.05 12.72 -17.97
N THR A 20 -5.99 14.00 -18.35
CA THR A 20 -6.83 15.05 -17.75
C THR A 20 -8.31 14.81 -18.07
N LYS A 21 -8.63 14.40 -19.30
CA LYS A 21 -10.01 14.08 -19.71
C LYS A 21 -10.57 12.88 -18.93
N ASN A 22 -9.79 11.82 -18.79
CA ASN A 22 -10.20 10.63 -18.03
C ASN A 22 -10.42 10.93 -16.55
N LEU A 23 -9.55 11.76 -15.96
CA LEU A 23 -9.71 12.25 -14.59
C LEU A 23 -10.97 13.09 -14.44
N LYS A 24 -11.23 13.99 -15.39
CA LYS A 24 -12.46 14.79 -15.43
C LYS A 24 -13.71 13.89 -15.42
N VAL A 25 -13.80 12.93 -16.35
CA VAL A 25 -14.95 12.01 -16.44
C VAL A 25 -15.15 11.24 -15.14
N SER A 26 -14.07 10.79 -14.51
CA SER A 26 -14.13 10.07 -13.24
C SER A 26 -14.61 10.94 -12.09
N LEU A 27 -14.20 12.22 -12.05
CA LEU A 27 -14.68 13.20 -11.08
C LEU A 27 -16.15 13.54 -11.29
N GLU A 28 -16.57 13.79 -12.53
CA GLU A 28 -17.98 14.06 -12.86
C GLU A 28 -18.88 12.89 -12.46
N PHE A 29 -18.47 11.66 -12.78
CA PHE A 29 -19.18 10.46 -12.36
C PHE A 29 -19.27 10.35 -10.84
N PHE A 30 -18.17 10.62 -10.13
CA PHE A 30 -18.13 10.55 -8.67
C PHE A 30 -19.02 11.60 -8.00
N ILE A 31 -18.98 12.84 -8.49
CA ILE A 31 -19.84 13.93 -8.01
C ILE A 31 -21.31 13.57 -8.27
N HIS A 32 -21.65 13.18 -9.50
CA HIS A 32 -23.01 12.82 -9.85
C HIS A 32 -23.57 11.68 -8.98
N LYS A 33 -22.71 10.69 -8.69
CA LYS A 33 -23.06 9.58 -7.79
C LYS A 33 -23.37 10.07 -6.38
N ILE A 34 -22.50 10.89 -5.81
CA ILE A 34 -22.71 11.45 -4.45
C ILE A 34 -23.98 12.30 -4.39
N GLU A 35 -24.21 13.14 -5.40
CA GLU A 35 -25.38 14.01 -5.46
C GLU A 35 -26.69 13.22 -5.61
N THR A 36 -26.67 12.12 -6.36
CA THR A 36 -27.88 11.32 -6.63
C THR A 36 -28.21 10.37 -5.47
N GLU A 37 -27.18 9.72 -4.91
CA GLU A 37 -27.36 8.67 -3.92
C GLU A 37 -27.32 9.20 -2.47
N GLY A 38 -26.77 10.40 -2.23
CA GLY A 38 -26.83 11.17 -0.98
C GLY A 38 -26.79 10.37 0.33
N ASP A 39 -27.96 10.12 0.91
CA ASP A 39 -28.12 9.40 2.18
C ASP A 39 -28.05 7.86 2.08
N LYS A 40 -28.09 7.30 0.87
CA LYS A 40 -28.09 5.84 0.61
C LYS A 40 -26.78 5.34 -0.02
N VAL A 41 -25.75 6.17 -0.05
CA VAL A 41 -24.49 5.85 -0.70
C VAL A 41 -23.79 4.69 0.01
N ASP A 42 -23.42 3.67 -0.77
CA ASP A 42 -22.61 2.55 -0.28
C ASP A 42 -21.14 2.99 -0.14
N TRP A 43 -20.67 3.12 1.10
CA TRP A 43 -19.32 3.63 1.41
C TRP A 43 -18.17 2.88 0.72
N PRO A 44 -18.18 1.53 0.62
CA PRO A 44 -17.19 0.80 -0.18
C PRO A 44 -17.08 1.30 -1.61
N GLN A 45 -18.21 1.62 -2.27
CA GLN A 45 -18.20 2.07 -3.65
C GLN A 45 -17.66 3.51 -3.79
N VAL A 46 -17.87 4.35 -2.78
CA VAL A 46 -17.24 5.68 -2.71
C VAL A 46 -15.75 5.54 -2.59
N LEU A 47 -15.29 4.64 -1.72
CA LEU A 47 -13.87 4.39 -1.50
C LEU A 47 -13.21 3.82 -2.76
N ASP A 48 -13.88 2.93 -3.49
CA ASP A 48 -13.38 2.39 -4.75
C ASP A 48 -13.25 3.50 -5.81
N SER A 49 -14.26 4.37 -5.91
CA SER A 49 -14.24 5.51 -6.83
C SER A 49 -13.12 6.50 -6.48
N PHE A 50 -12.95 6.80 -5.19
CA PHE A 50 -11.87 7.64 -4.67
C PHE A 50 -10.49 7.03 -4.95
N THR A 51 -10.33 5.73 -4.70
CA THR A 51 -9.08 4.99 -4.96
C THR A 51 -8.72 5.03 -6.45
N SER A 52 -9.72 4.88 -7.33
CA SER A 52 -9.54 5.03 -8.78
C SER A 52 -9.04 6.42 -9.15
N ILE A 53 -9.68 7.49 -8.64
CA ILE A 53 -9.28 8.87 -8.87
C ILE A 53 -7.85 9.12 -8.38
N CYS A 54 -7.51 8.68 -7.17
CA CYS A 54 -6.15 8.78 -6.65
C CYS A 54 -5.12 8.06 -7.55
N GLY A 55 -5.47 6.89 -8.08
CA GLY A 55 -4.63 6.17 -9.04
C GLY A 55 -4.40 6.94 -10.35
N GLN A 56 -5.45 7.58 -10.88
CA GLN A 56 -5.37 8.41 -12.07
C GLN A 56 -4.51 9.67 -11.83
N ILE A 57 -4.70 10.35 -10.70
CA ILE A 57 -3.88 11.52 -10.31
C ILE A 57 -2.41 11.13 -10.18
N ASN A 58 -2.11 10.00 -9.52
CA ASN A 58 -0.74 9.50 -9.39
C ASN A 58 -0.10 9.17 -10.75
N THR A 59 -0.88 8.62 -11.67
CA THR A 59 -0.42 8.33 -13.04
C THR A 59 -0.10 9.63 -13.78
N LEU A 60 -0.96 10.63 -13.70
CA LEU A 60 -0.74 11.95 -14.29
C LEU A 60 0.51 12.62 -13.68
N MET A 61 0.64 12.65 -12.36
CA MET A 61 1.81 13.23 -11.67
C MET A 61 3.11 12.53 -12.07
N ARG A 62 3.10 11.19 -12.14
CA ARG A 62 4.26 10.42 -12.57
C ARG A 62 4.63 10.74 -14.03
N PHE A 63 3.66 10.75 -14.93
CA PHE A 63 3.89 11.07 -16.33
C PHE A 63 4.45 12.48 -16.51
N THR A 64 3.88 13.48 -15.82
CA THR A 64 4.39 14.85 -15.84
C THR A 64 5.81 14.94 -15.30
N ARG A 65 6.13 14.25 -14.20
CA ARG A 65 7.49 14.24 -13.64
C ARG A 65 8.51 13.60 -14.58
N ASP A 66 8.16 12.47 -15.20
CA ASP A 66 9.05 11.74 -16.10
C ASP A 66 9.35 12.55 -17.38
N ASN A 67 8.42 13.40 -17.82
CA ASN A 67 8.57 14.27 -19.01
C ASN A 67 8.98 15.73 -18.68
N ARG A 68 9.10 16.08 -17.39
CA ARG A 68 9.32 17.45 -16.91
C ARG A 68 10.54 18.12 -17.54
N SER A 69 11.69 17.46 -17.44
CA SER A 69 12.99 18.01 -17.85
C SER A 69 13.20 17.98 -19.37
N GLN A 70 12.53 17.10 -20.10
CA GLN A 70 12.78 16.93 -21.55
C GLN A 70 11.92 17.86 -22.41
N PHE A 71 10.71 18.21 -21.96
CA PHE A 71 9.71 18.80 -22.85
C PHE A 71 8.96 20.01 -22.28
N ILE A 72 8.84 20.12 -20.95
CA ILE A 72 7.91 21.07 -20.31
C ILE A 72 8.64 22.31 -19.76
N GLU A 73 9.81 22.15 -19.11
CA GLU A 73 10.49 23.28 -18.44
C GLU A 73 11.08 24.33 -19.40
N ASN A 74 11.41 23.96 -20.64
CA ASN A 74 12.08 24.84 -21.60
C ASN A 74 11.11 25.54 -22.58
N ARG A 75 9.80 25.48 -22.32
CA ARG A 75 8.77 26.07 -23.19
C ARG A 75 7.88 27.01 -22.39
N VAL A 76 7.45 28.08 -23.06
CA VAL A 76 6.54 29.07 -22.50
C VAL A 76 5.22 29.03 -23.26
N VAL A 77 4.12 29.17 -22.54
CA VAL A 77 2.78 29.32 -23.12
C VAL A 77 2.47 30.81 -23.20
N LEU A 78 2.17 31.29 -24.41
CA LEU A 78 1.85 32.68 -24.68
C LEU A 78 0.55 32.73 -25.51
N PRO A 79 -0.42 33.58 -25.13
CA PRO A 79 -1.55 33.86 -26.01
C PRO A 79 -1.06 34.49 -27.32
N LEU A 80 -1.48 33.94 -28.46
CA LEU A 80 -1.12 34.48 -29.77
C LEU A 80 -2.02 35.65 -30.19
N LEU A 81 -3.29 35.58 -29.80
CA LEU A 81 -4.31 36.59 -30.13
C LEU A 81 -5.22 36.76 -28.91
N LEU A 82 -5.57 38.01 -28.62
CA LEU A 82 -6.53 38.37 -27.58
C LEU A 82 -7.75 39.00 -28.25
N THR A 83 -8.91 38.41 -28.04
CA THR A 83 -10.17 38.83 -28.65
C THR A 83 -11.26 38.86 -27.58
N PRO A 84 -12.06 39.94 -27.51
CA PRO A 84 -13.21 40.01 -26.59
C PRO A 84 -14.40 39.18 -27.08
N ASP A 85 -14.42 38.83 -28.36
CA ASP A 85 -15.47 38.02 -28.98
C ASP A 85 -15.38 36.56 -28.53
N ARG A 86 -16.55 35.93 -28.45
CA ARG A 86 -16.67 34.50 -28.15
C ARG A 86 -16.12 33.69 -29.32
N ASP A 87 -15.20 32.79 -29.00
CA ASP A 87 -14.67 31.81 -29.94
C ASP A 87 -15.45 30.50 -29.78
N GLU A 88 -16.35 30.19 -30.73
CA GLU A 88 -17.17 28.97 -30.70
C GLU A 88 -16.36 27.70 -30.91
N GLU A 89 -15.24 27.77 -31.65
CA GLU A 89 -14.37 26.61 -31.86
C GLU A 89 -13.64 26.27 -30.56
N LEU A 90 -13.07 27.29 -29.90
CA LEU A 90 -12.43 27.15 -28.61
C LEU A 90 -13.42 26.71 -27.52
N ALA A 91 -14.63 27.29 -27.51
CA ALA A 91 -15.68 26.90 -26.59
C ALA A 91 -16.06 25.42 -26.79
N LYS A 92 -16.19 24.96 -28.03
CA LYS A 92 -16.49 23.56 -28.33
C LYS A 92 -15.35 22.62 -27.89
N LEU A 93 -14.10 22.96 -28.19
CA LEU A 93 -12.92 22.17 -27.82
C LEU A 93 -12.71 22.06 -26.32
N THR A 94 -13.04 23.13 -25.58
CA THR A 94 -12.82 23.21 -24.14
C THR A 94 -14.06 22.85 -23.32
N GLU A 95 -15.14 22.41 -23.98
CA GLU A 95 -16.43 22.08 -23.37
C GLU A 95 -17.00 23.27 -22.57
N ASN A 96 -16.98 24.44 -23.21
CA ASN A 96 -17.38 25.76 -22.71
C ASN A 96 -16.59 26.28 -21.50
N ARG A 97 -15.44 25.67 -21.15
CA ARG A 97 -14.59 26.18 -20.06
C ARG A 97 -13.84 27.45 -20.44
N VAL A 98 -13.43 27.56 -21.70
CA VAL A 98 -12.77 28.75 -22.26
C VAL A 98 -13.58 29.19 -23.47
N PHE A 99 -14.38 30.23 -23.31
CA PHE A 99 -15.24 30.77 -24.37
C PHE A 99 -14.68 32.04 -25.01
N MET A 100 -13.69 32.68 -24.39
CA MET A 100 -12.96 33.84 -24.92
C MET A 100 -11.58 33.93 -24.27
N VAL A 101 -10.63 34.52 -24.99
CA VAL A 101 -9.26 34.77 -24.51
C VAL A 101 -9.01 36.27 -24.59
N ASN A 102 -9.37 36.99 -23.52
CA ASN A 102 -9.22 38.43 -23.43
C ASN A 102 -8.21 38.83 -22.32
N HIS A 103 -7.93 40.12 -22.18
CA HIS A 103 -6.99 40.64 -21.20
C HIS A 103 -7.37 40.38 -19.74
N GLU A 104 -8.65 40.14 -19.46
CA GLU A 104 -9.15 39.91 -18.10
C GLU A 104 -9.05 38.43 -17.69
N MET A 105 -9.28 37.52 -18.64
CA MET A 105 -9.36 36.08 -18.38
C MET A 105 -8.01 35.37 -18.49
N VAL A 106 -7.11 35.87 -19.35
CA VAL A 106 -5.77 35.27 -19.54
C VAL A 106 -4.98 35.11 -18.24
N PRO A 107 -4.93 36.10 -17.33
CA PRO A 107 -4.25 35.94 -16.05
C PRO A 107 -4.80 34.77 -15.22
N CYS A 108 -6.10 34.47 -15.33
CA CYS A 108 -6.73 33.35 -14.66
C CYS A 108 -6.37 32.01 -15.32
N TYR A 109 -6.41 31.93 -16.65
CA TYR A 109 -6.10 30.68 -17.37
C TYR A 109 -4.63 30.29 -17.32
N LEU A 110 -3.72 31.27 -17.31
CA LEU A 110 -2.26 31.05 -17.28
C LEU A 110 -1.66 31.23 -15.89
N ARG A 111 -2.49 31.23 -14.85
CA ARG A 111 -2.03 31.36 -13.46
C ARG A 111 -1.13 30.19 -13.10
N THR A 112 0.11 30.48 -12.70
CA THR A 112 1.08 29.50 -12.16
C THR A 112 1.18 29.55 -10.64
N LYS A 113 0.60 30.59 -10.03
CA LYS A 113 0.59 30.79 -8.58
C LYS A 113 -0.43 29.83 -7.94
N PRO A 114 -0.03 28.97 -6.99
CA PRO A 114 -0.93 28.01 -6.35
C PRO A 114 -2.05 28.70 -5.56
N ASP A 115 -2.98 27.89 -5.05
CA ASP A 115 -4.08 28.39 -4.23
C ASP A 115 -3.57 28.91 -2.88
N PRO A 116 -4.23 29.94 -2.30
CA PRO A 116 -3.77 30.56 -1.05
C PRO A 116 -3.56 29.59 0.11
N GLU A 117 -4.42 28.57 0.23
CA GLU A 117 -4.32 27.54 1.26
C GLU A 117 -3.05 26.69 1.11
N ILE A 118 -2.68 26.37 -0.13
CA ILE A 118 -1.47 25.60 -0.45
C ILE A 118 -0.22 26.47 -0.18
N GLU A 119 -0.28 27.77 -0.48
CA GLU A 119 0.80 28.71 -0.18
C GLU A 119 1.07 28.84 1.32
N GLU A 120 0.01 28.97 2.10
CA GLU A 120 0.13 29.06 3.56
C GLU A 120 0.70 27.76 4.14
N PHE A 121 0.24 26.62 3.62
CA PHE A 121 0.76 25.32 4.00
C PHE A 121 2.25 25.16 3.66
N ASP A 122 2.65 25.52 2.44
CA ASP A 122 4.06 25.45 2.01
C ASP A 122 4.93 26.40 2.84
N LYS A 123 4.45 27.62 3.10
CA LYS A 123 5.14 28.59 3.98
C LYS A 123 5.34 28.05 5.40
N SER A 124 4.33 27.37 5.95
CA SER A 124 4.42 26.70 7.25
C SER A 124 5.45 25.58 7.25
N LEU A 125 5.48 24.76 6.19
CA LEU A 125 6.49 23.71 6.01
C LEU A 125 7.90 24.28 5.85
N GLN A 126 8.06 25.34 5.06
CA GLN A 126 9.34 25.99 4.83
C GLN A 126 9.88 26.65 6.11
N ALA A 127 9.00 27.24 6.93
CA ALA A 127 9.37 27.76 8.24
C ALA A 127 9.86 26.65 9.17
N LYS A 128 9.16 25.50 9.22
CA LYS A 128 9.60 24.32 9.98
C LYS A 128 10.93 23.79 9.46
N ALA A 129 11.10 23.66 8.15
CA ALA A 129 12.34 23.16 7.54
C ALA A 129 13.54 24.06 7.86
N SER A 130 13.34 25.38 7.91
CA SER A 130 14.39 26.36 8.20
C SER A 130 14.92 26.29 9.65
N THR A 131 14.21 25.62 10.57
CA THR A 131 14.70 25.38 11.94
C THR A 131 15.76 24.28 12.03
N ILE A 132 15.87 23.44 11.00
CA ILE A 132 16.78 22.29 10.97
C ILE A 132 17.99 22.65 10.11
N SER A 133 19.20 22.44 10.63
CA SER A 133 20.41 22.67 9.84
C SER A 133 20.53 21.63 8.70
N PRO A 134 21.06 22.01 7.53
CA PRO A 134 21.09 21.11 6.37
C PRO A 134 21.95 19.85 6.62
N ASP A 135 23.05 19.97 7.38
CA ASP A 135 23.89 18.81 7.74
C ASP A 135 23.15 17.80 8.63
N VAL A 136 22.37 18.29 9.60
CA VAL A 136 21.56 17.42 10.46
C VAL A 136 20.42 16.79 9.67
N ALA A 137 19.78 17.53 8.78
CA ALA A 137 18.71 17.03 7.92
C ALA A 137 19.19 15.87 7.03
N VAL A 138 20.33 16.00 6.36
CA VAL A 138 20.89 14.95 5.49
C VAL A 138 21.23 13.69 6.30
N LYS A 139 21.83 13.85 7.48
CA LYS A 139 22.12 12.71 8.38
C LYS A 139 20.84 12.00 8.81
N GLN A 140 19.80 12.73 9.19
CA GLN A 140 18.51 12.17 9.57
C GLN A 140 17.81 11.47 8.40
N ILE A 141 17.80 12.06 7.20
CA ILE A 141 17.26 11.45 5.99
C ILE A 141 17.95 10.11 5.73
N ASN A 142 19.28 10.09 5.69
CA ASN A 142 20.03 8.86 5.43
C ASN A 142 19.80 7.78 6.49
N ALA A 143 19.66 8.16 7.76
CA ALA A 143 19.33 7.23 8.83
C ALA A 143 17.91 6.66 8.68
N MET A 144 16.91 7.51 8.39
CA MET A 144 15.52 7.08 8.17
C MET A 144 15.39 6.22 6.92
N THR A 145 16.03 6.56 5.80
CA THR A 145 16.03 5.73 4.58
C THR A 145 16.55 4.33 4.88
N LYS A 146 17.68 4.19 5.60
CA LYS A 146 18.21 2.89 6.01
C LYS A 146 17.24 2.10 6.89
N LEU A 147 16.56 2.76 7.83
CA LEU A 147 15.56 2.11 8.67
C LEU A 147 14.36 1.62 7.86
N VAL A 148 13.84 2.45 6.95
CA VAL A 148 12.74 2.08 6.06
C VAL A 148 13.15 0.90 5.17
N ASP A 149 14.33 0.94 4.56
CA ASP A 149 14.85 -0.15 3.73
C ASP A 149 14.98 -1.45 4.52
N ASN A 150 15.49 -1.39 5.76
CA ASN A 150 15.59 -2.55 6.64
C ASN A 150 14.22 -3.16 6.98
N ILE A 151 13.22 -2.31 7.28
CA ILE A 151 11.85 -2.75 7.56
C ILE A 151 11.24 -3.39 6.32
N VAL A 152 11.37 -2.75 5.15
CA VAL A 152 10.87 -3.29 3.87
C VAL A 152 11.52 -4.63 3.56
N ASN A 153 12.84 -4.77 3.75
CA ASN A 153 13.55 -6.02 3.55
C ASN A 153 13.09 -7.11 4.51
N THR A 154 12.84 -6.76 5.79
CA THR A 154 12.31 -7.70 6.79
C THR A 154 10.91 -8.18 6.40
N ILE A 155 10.03 -7.27 5.96
CA ILE A 155 8.68 -7.61 5.50
C ILE A 155 8.75 -8.52 4.28
N LYS A 156 9.57 -8.18 3.28
CA LYS A 156 9.77 -8.99 2.07
C LYS A 156 10.30 -10.39 2.42
N ALA A 157 11.32 -10.48 3.28
CA ALA A 157 11.87 -11.75 3.73
C ALA A 157 10.82 -12.61 4.46
N ASN A 158 9.99 -11.98 5.29
CA ASN A 158 8.91 -12.67 6.00
C ASN A 158 7.80 -13.14 5.04
N SER A 159 7.44 -12.33 4.04
CA SER A 159 6.49 -12.73 2.99
C SER A 159 7.00 -13.93 2.20
N THR A 160 8.24 -13.87 1.70
CA THR A 160 8.85 -14.99 0.97
C THR A 160 8.96 -16.25 1.83
N ARG A 161 9.25 -16.11 3.12
CA ARG A 161 9.26 -17.22 4.06
C ARG A 161 7.86 -17.83 4.23
N ALA A 162 6.83 -17.00 4.40
CA ALA A 162 5.44 -17.46 4.49
C ALA A 162 4.99 -18.20 3.22
N ASP A 163 5.33 -17.68 2.04
CA ASP A 163 5.04 -18.33 0.75
C ASP A 163 5.76 -19.68 0.61
N THR A 164 7.02 -19.74 1.07
CA THR A 164 7.81 -20.98 1.06
C THR A 164 7.24 -22.01 2.04
N GLU A 165 6.81 -21.59 3.23
CA GLU A 165 6.17 -22.48 4.22
C GLU A 165 4.81 -22.98 3.72
N MET A 166 4.01 -22.13 3.07
CA MET A 166 2.74 -22.52 2.43
C MET A 166 2.96 -23.56 1.32
N SER A 167 3.97 -23.35 0.46
CA SER A 167 4.33 -24.29 -0.60
C SER A 167 4.90 -25.61 -0.06
N ARG A 168 5.59 -25.58 1.10
CA ARG A 168 6.06 -26.78 1.79
C ARG A 168 4.91 -27.55 2.46
N GLN A 169 3.89 -26.85 2.96
CA GLN A 169 2.69 -27.49 3.53
C GLN A 169 1.84 -28.14 2.45
N SER A 170 1.72 -27.55 1.26
CA SER A 170 1.02 -28.18 0.12
C SER A 170 1.75 -29.39 -0.48
N MET A 171 3.07 -29.52 -0.23
CA MET A 171 3.90 -30.64 -0.68
C MET A 171 4.15 -31.69 0.40
N LYS A 172 3.70 -31.48 1.65
CA LYS A 172 3.78 -32.53 2.67
C LYS A 172 2.86 -33.68 2.24
N PRO A 173 3.39 -34.90 2.05
CA PRO A 173 2.55 -36.04 1.75
C PRO A 173 1.59 -36.28 2.93
N SER A 174 0.31 -36.57 2.67
CA SER A 174 -0.67 -36.92 3.73
C SER A 174 -0.38 -38.25 4.43
N PHE A 175 0.81 -38.82 4.26
CA PHE A 175 1.24 -40.06 4.88
C PHE A 175 2.47 -39.82 5.75
N GLU A 176 2.46 -40.40 6.94
CA GLU A 176 3.59 -40.41 7.86
C GLU A 176 4.38 -41.71 7.63
N ASN A 177 5.65 -41.61 7.24
CA ASN A 177 6.46 -42.81 6.95
C ASN A 177 6.62 -43.74 8.17
N ALA A 178 6.57 -43.19 9.38
CA ALA A 178 6.62 -43.97 10.62
C ALA A 178 5.37 -44.85 10.81
N ASP A 179 4.19 -44.33 10.45
CA ASP A 179 2.93 -45.06 10.51
C ASP A 179 2.87 -46.14 9.44
N THR A 180 3.33 -45.82 8.22
CA THR A 180 3.45 -46.80 7.12
C THR A 180 4.39 -47.95 7.51
N ASN A 181 5.56 -47.64 8.09
CA ASN A 181 6.49 -48.67 8.56
C ASN A 181 5.93 -49.49 9.72
N SER A 182 5.17 -48.87 10.62
CA SER A 182 4.49 -49.58 11.71
C SER A 182 3.42 -50.55 11.19
N LEU A 183 2.64 -50.13 10.19
CA LEU A 183 1.66 -50.98 9.53
C LEU A 183 2.34 -52.14 8.79
N ILE A 184 3.43 -51.87 8.06
CA ILE A 184 4.23 -52.91 7.40
C ILE A 184 4.76 -53.92 8.42
N MET A 185 5.29 -53.46 9.56
CA MET A 185 5.77 -54.36 10.63
C MET A 185 4.62 -55.18 11.23
N ALA A 186 3.45 -54.57 11.46
CA ALA A 186 2.27 -55.28 11.96
C ALA A 186 1.78 -56.36 10.99
N ILE A 187 1.79 -56.09 9.68
CA ILE A 187 1.36 -57.06 8.64
C ILE A 187 2.40 -58.16 8.42
N SER A 188 3.68 -57.79 8.30
CA SER A 188 4.75 -58.74 7.95
C SER A 188 5.21 -59.59 9.12
N THR A 189 5.22 -59.04 10.33
CA THR A 189 5.78 -59.69 11.53
C THR A 189 4.79 -59.83 12.68
N GLY A 190 3.56 -59.33 12.54
CA GLY A 190 2.55 -59.36 13.61
C GLY A 190 2.84 -58.39 14.76
N LYS A 191 3.91 -57.57 14.64
CA LYS A 191 4.41 -56.72 15.72
C LYS A 191 3.42 -55.58 16.00
N GLY A 192 2.79 -55.60 17.17
CA GLY A 192 1.79 -54.60 17.59
C GLY A 192 0.34 -55.08 17.53
N LEU A 193 0.05 -56.29 17.01
CA LEU A 193 -1.27 -56.90 17.05
C LEU A 193 -1.44 -57.71 18.34
N THR A 194 -2.15 -57.16 19.33
CA THR A 194 -2.55 -57.93 20.50
C THR A 194 -3.83 -58.69 20.18
N ILE A 195 -3.76 -60.01 20.06
CA ILE A 195 -4.96 -60.86 20.04
C ILE A 195 -5.59 -60.76 21.43
N SER A 196 -6.64 -59.97 21.57
CA SER A 196 -7.49 -59.99 22.76
C SER A 196 -8.26 -61.30 22.74
N GLN A 197 -7.68 -62.34 23.34
CA GLN A 197 -8.42 -63.55 23.69
C GLN A 197 -9.42 -63.16 24.77
N HIS A 198 -10.68 -63.04 24.38
CA HIS A 198 -11.80 -63.21 25.30
C HIS A 198 -11.72 -64.65 25.86
N ARG A 199 -11.09 -64.80 27.02
CA ARG A 199 -11.19 -66.01 27.85
C ARG A 199 -11.15 -65.58 29.31
N GLY A 200 -12.31 -65.70 29.96
CA GLY A 200 -12.55 -65.15 31.30
C GLY A 200 -11.96 -65.95 32.45
N LYS A 201 -12.18 -65.37 33.65
CA LYS A 201 -11.89 -65.86 35.01
C LYS A 201 -10.37 -65.95 35.31
N GLN A 202 -9.83 -65.56 36.45
CA GLN A 202 -10.35 -65.34 37.80
C GLN A 202 -9.26 -64.59 38.61
N ALA A 203 -9.64 -63.93 39.71
CA ALA A 203 -8.77 -63.46 40.80
C ALA A 203 -7.83 -64.59 41.31
N ASP A 204 -6.67 -64.37 41.94
CA ASP A 204 -6.34 -63.49 43.07
C ASP A 204 -4.79 -63.48 43.30
N PRO A 205 -4.16 -63.04 44.43
CA PRO A 205 -3.09 -62.04 44.41
C PRO A 205 -1.76 -62.53 45.03
N SER A 206 -0.84 -61.57 45.29
CA SER A 206 0.42 -61.69 46.05
C SER A 206 1.63 -62.20 45.22
N THR A 207 2.87 -61.72 45.34
CA THR A 207 3.54 -60.77 46.22
C THR A 207 4.86 -60.37 45.52
N GLY A 208 5.41 -59.18 45.78
CA GLY A 208 6.86 -59.00 45.77
C GLY A 208 7.45 -57.86 44.91
N THR A 209 7.49 -56.67 45.52
CA THR A 209 8.71 -55.84 45.65
C THR A 209 9.54 -55.50 44.40
N SER A 210 9.48 -54.25 43.94
CA SER A 210 10.51 -53.21 44.26
C SER A 210 10.58 -52.09 43.21
N LYS A 211 10.55 -50.86 43.73
CA LYS A 211 11.16 -49.63 43.19
C LYS A 211 10.53 -49.01 41.93
N ALA A 212 9.53 -48.19 42.19
CA ALA A 212 9.28 -46.98 41.42
C ALA A 212 10.40 -45.98 41.70
N GLU A 213 11.13 -45.58 40.67
CA GLU A 213 11.96 -44.38 40.70
C GLU A 213 11.42 -43.41 39.64
N SER A 214 11.14 -42.22 40.15
CA SER A 214 10.55 -41.06 39.53
C SER A 214 11.41 -40.47 38.44
N SER A 215 10.81 -40.10 37.31
CA SER A 215 11.22 -38.93 36.52
C SER A 215 10.08 -38.51 35.59
N ARG A 216 9.32 -37.51 36.03
CA ARG A 216 8.48 -36.66 35.17
C ARG A 216 9.14 -35.29 35.03
N PRO A 217 8.89 -34.59 33.91
CA PRO A 217 9.75 -33.55 33.37
C PRO A 217 9.57 -32.19 34.05
N GLY A 218 10.69 -31.48 34.20
CA GLY A 218 10.73 -30.11 34.70
C GLY A 218 10.09 -29.13 33.71
N MET A 219 8.92 -28.60 34.05
CA MET A 219 8.39 -27.36 33.50
C MET A 219 9.14 -26.18 34.12
N GLN A 220 9.99 -25.53 33.32
CA GLN A 220 10.63 -24.28 33.69
C GLN A 220 9.61 -23.14 33.56
N LYS A 221 9.08 -22.70 34.71
CA LYS A 221 8.23 -21.50 34.81
C LYS A 221 9.08 -20.27 34.54
N GLN A 222 8.98 -19.71 33.34
CA GLN A 222 9.54 -18.40 33.03
C GLN A 222 8.55 -17.33 33.47
N ASN A 223 8.97 -16.57 34.48
CA ASN A 223 8.23 -15.48 35.10
C ASN A 223 8.23 -14.27 34.15
N VAL A 224 7.21 -14.14 33.29
CA VAL A 224 7.05 -12.95 32.42
C VAL A 224 6.35 -11.86 33.23
N LYS A 225 7.15 -10.92 33.71
CA LYS A 225 6.69 -9.66 34.30
C LYS A 225 6.15 -8.78 33.16
N ALA A 226 4.86 -8.44 33.19
CA ALA A 226 4.24 -7.53 32.24
C ALA A 226 4.86 -6.12 32.35
N PRO A 227 5.03 -5.37 31.25
CA PRO A 227 5.57 -4.01 31.31
C PRO A 227 4.50 -3.04 31.83
N GLU A 228 4.82 -2.34 32.92
CA GLU A 228 4.00 -1.27 33.49
C GLU A 228 4.08 -0.01 32.59
N LEU A 229 2.95 0.34 31.97
CA LEU A 229 2.74 1.61 31.27
C LEU A 229 2.65 2.74 32.30
N LYS A 230 3.72 3.53 32.46
CA LYS A 230 3.68 4.80 33.21
C LYS A 230 3.25 5.93 32.26
N THR A 231 2.02 6.40 32.38
CA THR A 231 1.53 7.62 31.72
C THR A 231 1.87 8.83 32.58
N ASN A 232 2.72 9.73 32.07
CA ASN A 232 2.92 11.06 32.64
C ASN A 232 2.01 12.05 31.90
N ILE A 233 0.79 12.23 32.40
CA ILE A 233 -0.06 13.37 32.01
C ILE A 233 0.24 14.48 33.00
N LYS A 234 1.09 15.44 32.59
CA LYS A 234 1.21 16.72 33.28
C LYS A 234 0.15 17.65 32.71
N ALA A 235 -0.98 17.76 33.41
CA ALA A 235 -1.93 18.84 33.21
C ALA A 235 -1.28 20.13 33.73
N GLY A 236 -1.02 21.08 32.85
CA GLY A 236 -0.63 22.45 33.20
C GLY A 236 -1.85 23.34 33.12
N MET A 237 -2.31 23.82 34.29
CA MET A 237 -2.93 25.13 34.42
C MET A 237 -1.89 26.23 34.17
#